data_AF-A0A1V5NQY9-F1
#
_entry.id   AF-A0A1V5NQY9-F1
#
_cell.length_a   1.000
_cell.length_b   1.000
_cell.length_c   1.000
_cell.angle_alpha   90.00
_cell.angle_beta   90.00
_cell.angle_gamma   90.00
#
_symmetry.space_group_name_H-M   'P 1'
#
loop_
_entity.id
_entity.type
_entity.pdbx_description
1 polymer ?
#
loop_
_entity_poly.entity_id
_entity_poly.type
_entity_poly.pdbx_seq_one_letter_code
_entity_poly.pdbx_strand_id
1 'polypeptide(L)' 'MNNEYLMTIPELMKFLQVKRNTIYTLRKLGLPTVKIGRSVRFRVASVLTWLTDMEHTGQGSVNALVKSDSSHLL' A
#
# COMPACT_ATOMS: atom_id res chain seq x y z
N MET A 1 -10.32 2.74 20.29
CA MET A 1 -8.95 2.77 20.87
C MET A 1 -8.02 3.36 19.82
N ASN A 2 -7.62 4.62 19.97
CA ASN A 2 -6.79 5.33 18.99
C ASN A 2 -5.33 4.98 19.23
N ASN A 3 -4.91 3.79 18.79
CA ASN A 3 -3.51 3.41 18.85
C ASN A 3 -2.81 3.97 17.59
N GLU A 4 -2.47 5.27 17.61
CA GLU A 4 -1.70 5.90 16.54
C GLU A 4 -0.23 5.46 16.61
N TYR A 5 0.03 4.18 16.39
CA TYR A 5 1.38 3.65 16.34
C TYR A 5 2.10 4.20 15.10
N LEU A 6 3.16 4.97 15.36
CA LEU A 6 4.00 5.62 14.36
C LEU A 6 5.28 4.80 14.16
N MET A 7 5.35 4.11 13.04
CA MET A 7 6.50 3.29 12.67
C MET A 7 7.63 4.13 12.06
N THR A 8 8.85 3.71 12.33
CA THR A 8 10.08 4.09 11.65
C THR A 8 10.25 3.31 10.34
N ILE A 9 11.24 3.66 9.51
CA ILE A 9 11.57 2.88 8.30
C ILE A 9 11.91 1.41 8.64
N PRO A 10 12.80 1.11 9.62
CA PRO A 10 13.10 -0.28 9.97
C PRO A 10 11.90 -1.07 10.49
N GLU A 11 11.01 -0.45 11.26
CA GLU A 11 9.78 -1.09 11.73
C GLU A 11 8.82 -1.38 10.57
N LEU A 12 8.65 -0.42 9.65
CA LEU A 12 7.83 -0.63 8.47
C LEU A 12 8.39 -1.74 7.56
N MET A 13 9.72 -1.84 7.43
CA MET A 13 10.37 -2.93 6.69
C MET A 13 10.04 -4.29 7.30
N LYS A 14 10.11 -4.39 8.64
CA LYS A 14 9.73 -5.63 9.36
C LYS A 14 8.24 -5.90 9.25
N PHE A 15 7.40 -4.87 9.30
CA PHE A 15 5.96 -5.01 9.21
C PHE A 15 5.51 -5.54 7.84
N LEU A 16 6.02 -4.94 6.76
CA LEU A 16 5.68 -5.34 5.39
C LEU A 16 6.53 -6.50 4.85
N GLN A 17 7.55 -6.94 5.61
CA GLN A 17 8.51 -7.96 5.17
C GLN A 17 9.22 -7.61 3.86
N VAL A 18 9.60 -6.34 3.70
CA VAL A 18 10.26 -5.83 2.48
C VAL A 18 11.61 -5.17 2.76
N LYS A 19 12.43 -5.10 1.70
CA LYS A 19 13.72 -4.41 1.74
C LYS A 19 13.53 -2.89 1.79
N ARG A 20 14.55 -2.19 2.30
CA ARG A 20 14.58 -0.72 2.39
C ARG A 20 14.31 -0.04 1.03
N ASN A 21 14.87 -0.59 -0.05
CA ASN A 21 14.70 -0.06 -1.40
C ASN A 21 13.23 -0.04 -1.81
N THR A 22 12.48 -1.09 -1.47
CA THR A 22 11.04 -1.17 -1.71
C THR A 22 10.31 -0.04 -0.99
N ILE A 23 10.65 0.25 0.27
CA ILE A 23 10.06 1.38 1.00
C ILE A 23 10.30 2.71 0.28
N TYR A 24 11.51 2.95 -0.25
CA TYR A 24 11.78 4.18 -1.02
C TYR A 24 10.99 4.23 -2.33
N THR A 25 10.80 3.09 -3.01
CA THR A 25 9.92 3.00 -4.19
C THR A 25 8.47 3.31 -3.82
N LEU A 26 7.94 2.70 -2.75
CA LEU A 26 6.59 2.95 -2.26
C LEU A 26 6.40 4.43 -1.88
N ARG A 27 7.42 5.09 -1.32
CA ARG A 27 7.38 6.54 -1.06
C ARG A 27 7.26 7.37 -2.33
N LYS A 28 7.88 6.96 -3.43
CA LYS A 28 7.68 7.61 -4.74
C LYS A 28 6.28 7.37 -5.29
N LEU A 29 5.68 6.22 -4.97
CA LEU A 29 4.30 5.86 -5.34
C LEU A 29 3.21 6.49 -4.45
N GLY A 30 3.59 7.30 -3.46
CA GLY A 30 2.63 8.00 -2.61
C GLY A 30 2.33 7.34 -1.26
N LEU A 31 3.21 6.45 -0.77
CA LEU A 31 3.09 5.88 0.58
C LEU A 31 2.84 6.98 1.64
N PRO A 32 1.79 6.86 2.47
CA PRO A 32 1.45 7.86 3.47
C PRO A 32 2.59 8.06 4.49
N THR A 33 3.09 9.29 4.58
CA THR A 33 4.21 9.63 5.47
C THR A 33 3.88 10.82 6.36
N VAL A 34 4.33 10.77 7.61
CA VAL A 34 4.25 11.87 8.58
C VAL A 34 5.66 12.39 8.83
N LYS A 35 5.91 13.66 8.53
CA LYS A 35 7.19 14.30 8.85
C LYS A 35 7.18 14.81 10.29
N ILE A 36 8.19 14.44 11.06
CA ILE A 36 8.43 14.93 12.42
C ILE A 36 9.86 15.48 12.46
N GLY A 37 10.00 16.80 12.29
CA GLY A 37 11.29 17.45 12.13
C GLY A 37 12.07 16.88 10.93
N ARG A 38 13.26 16.33 11.20
CA ARG A 38 14.12 15.67 10.20
C ARG A 38 13.81 14.19 10.00
N SER A 39 12.87 13.64 10.76
CA SER A 39 12.49 12.22 10.72
C SER A 39 11.19 12.00 9.96
N VAL A 40 11.07 10.81 9.37
CA VAL A 40 9.83 10.35 8.73
C VAL A 40 9.25 9.20 9.55
N ARG A 41 7.94 9.24 9.76
CA ARG A 41 7.13 8.21 10.42
C ARG A 41 6.00 7.74 9.53
N PHE A 42 5.48 6.56 9.82
CA PHE A 42 4.38 5.94 9.09
C PHE A 42 3.31 5.51 10.08
N ARG A 43 2.09 6.01 9.89
CA ARG A 43 0.95 5.58 10.69
C ARG A 43 0.46 4.24 10.14
N VAL A 44 0.37 3.21 10.98
CA VAL A 44 -0.07 1.86 10.56
C VAL A 44 -1.40 1.93 9.82
N ALA A 45 -2.39 2.61 10.41
CA ALA A 45 -3.73 2.72 9.84
C ALA A 45 -3.70 3.31 8.42
N SER A 46 -2.97 4.41 8.21
CA SER A 46 -2.86 5.04 6.89
C SER A 46 -2.14 4.15 5.88
N VAL A 47 -1.10 3.43 6.30
CA VAL A 47 -0.40 2.48 5.42
C VAL A 47 -1.33 1.35 4.98
N LEU A 48 -2.10 0.77 5.91
CA LEU A 48 -3.05 -0.30 5.60
C LEU A 48 -4.15 0.19 4.66
N THR A 49 -4.77 1.34 4.94
CA THR A 49 -5.78 1.93 4.04
C THR A 49 -5.23 2.15 2.64
N TRP A 50 -4.02 2.69 2.54
CA TRP A 50 -3.37 2.91 1.24
C TRP A 50 -3.11 1.60 0.48
N LEU A 51 -2.70 0.53 1.19
CA LEU A 51 -2.53 -0.79 0.57
C LEU A 51 -3.87 -1.36 0.08
N THR A 52 -4.93 -1.24 0.88
CA THR A 52 -6.29 -1.65 0.49
C THR A 52 -6.78 -0.88 -0.74
N ASP A 53 -6.55 0.43 -0.80
CA ASP A 53 -6.92 1.25 -1.96
C ASP A 53 -6.14 0.84 -3.21
N MET A 54 -4.86 0.50 -3.06
CA MET A 54 -4.03 -0.03 -4.15
C MET A 54 -4.52 -1.39 -4.65
N GLU A 55 -4.93 -2.29 -3.74
CA GLU A 55 -5.50 -3.59 -4.09
C GLU A 55 -6.79 -3.41 -4.90
N HIS A 56 -7.69 -2.52 -4.47
CA HIS A 56 -8.93 -2.22 -5.19
C HIS A 56 -8.69 -1.57 -6.56
N THR A 57 -7.71 -0.67 -6.65
CA THR A 57 -7.32 -0.02 -7.91
C THR A 57 -6.70 -1.04 -8.88
N GLY A 58 -5.90 -1.98 -8.37
CA GLY A 58 -5.30 -3.06 -9.17
C GLY A 58 -6.31 -4.11 -9.66
N GLN A 59 -7.38 -4.37 -8.89
CA GLN A 59 -8.42 -5.34 -9.27
C GLN A 59 -9.40 -4.84 -10.33
N GLY A 60 -9.42 -3.54 -10.62
CA GLY A 60 -10.18 -2.96 -11.74
C GLY A 60 -9.70 -3.43 -13.11
N SER A 61 -8.44 -3.85 -13.24
CA SER A 61 -7.86 -4.27 -14.52
C SER A 61 -8.06 -5.75 -14.86
N VAL A 62 -8.36 -6.61 -13.88
CA VAL A 62 -8.56 -8.06 -14.12
C VAL A 62 -10.03 -8.44 -14.27
N ASN A 63 -10.94 -7.78 -13.53
CA ASN A 63 -12.38 -8.07 -13.63
C ASN A 63 -13.04 -7.53 -14.91
N ALA A 64 -12.43 -6.55 -15.58
CA ALA A 64 -12.91 -6.03 -16.86
C ALA A 64 -12.65 -7.00 -18.04
N LEU A 65 -11.63 -7.87 -17.94
CA LEU A 65 -11.26 -8.83 -18.99
C LEU A 65 -12.07 -10.13 -18.92
N VAL A 66 -12.57 -10.51 -17.75
CA VAL A 66 -13.31 -11.78 -17.57
C VAL A 66 -14.77 -11.67 -18.03
N LYS A 67 -15.35 -10.45 -18.12
CA LYS A 67 -16.76 -10.28 -18.49
C LYS A 67 -17.04 -10.29 -20.00
N SER A 68 -16.03 -10.20 -20.87
CA SER A 68 -16.26 -10.09 -22.32
C SER A 68 -16.18 -11.41 -23.10
N ASP A 69 -15.62 -12.48 -22.53
CA ASP A 69 -15.19 -13.64 -23.33
C ASP A 69 -16.00 -14.94 -23.11
N SER A 70 -17.19 -14.84 -22.52
CA SER A 70 -18.07 -16.01 -22.32
C SER A 70 -19.13 -16.19 -23.41
N SER A 71 -19.11 -15.38 -24.47
CA SER A 71 -20.22 -15.29 -25.44
C SER A 71 -20.03 -16.13 -26.71
N HIS A 72 -18.95 -16.89 -26.87
CA HIS A 72 -18.61 -17.57 -28.14
C HIS A 72 -18.36 -19.09 -28.01
N LEU A 73 -18.88 -19.75 -26.96
CA LEU A 73 -18.72 -21.22 -26.80
C LEU A 73 -20.05 -21.97 -26.70
N LEU A 74 -21.05 -21.57 -27.48
CA LEU A 74 -22.22 -22.39 -27.80
C LEU A 74 -22.42 -22.47 -29.31
#